data_AF-R6KF91-F1
#
_entry.id   AF-R6KF91-F1
#
_cell.length_a   1.000
_cell.length_b   1.000
_cell.length_c   1.000
_cell.angle_alpha   90.00
_cell.angle_beta   90.00
_cell.angle_gamma   90.00
#
_symmetry.space_group_name_H-M   'P 1'
#
loop_
_entity.id
_entity.type
_entity.pdbx_description
1 polymer ?
#
loop_
_entity_poly.entity_id
_entity_poly.type
_entity_poly.pdbx_seq_one_letter_code
_entity_poly.pdbx_strand_id
1 'polypeptide(L)' 'MKIGELDQHCGNCSIVDYCAEPFASLCLCTRGELADVDEDMYKFVAEKIQSTNKRKISNQKMCDRICRDIRREQKKGRR' A
#
# COMPACT_ATOMS: atom_id res chain seq x y z
N MET A 1 -4.92 -1.82 -12.00
CA MET A 1 -4.56 -0.39 -12.16
C MET A 1 -3.38 -0.12 -11.27
N LYS A 2 -2.39 0.68 -11.69
CA LYS A 2 -1.22 0.90 -10.84
C LYS A 2 -1.48 1.97 -9.79
N ILE A 3 -0.88 1.81 -8.62
CA ILE A 3 -0.99 2.73 -7.49
C ILE A 3 -0.48 4.14 -7.85
N GLY A 4 0.51 4.25 -8.74
CA GLY A 4 1.02 5.55 -9.21
C GLY A 4 0.11 6.27 -10.21
N GLU A 5 -0.84 5.56 -10.81
CA GLU A 5 -1.85 6.11 -11.73
C GLU A 5 -3.13 6.51 -10.98
N LEU A 6 -3.26 6.11 -9.71
CA LEU A 6 -4.22 6.68 -8.77
C LEU A 6 -3.73 8.09 -8.40
N ASP A 7 -3.90 9.05 -9.31
CA ASP A 7 -3.72 10.50 -9.13
C ASP A 7 -4.77 11.05 -8.15
N GLN A 8 -4.81 10.48 -6.94
CA GLN A 8 -5.94 10.58 -6.03
C GLN A 8 -5.51 11.26 -4.73
N HIS A 9 -6.02 12.48 -4.58
CA HIS A 9 -6.00 13.26 -3.36
C HIS A 9 -6.79 12.49 -2.29
N CYS A 10 -6.13 12.09 -1.20
CA CYS A 10 -6.68 11.20 -0.18
C CYS A 10 -8.06 11.66 0.33
N GLY A 11 -9.07 10.82 0.11
CA GLY A 11 -10.47 11.06 0.49
C GLY A 11 -11.48 10.24 -0.32
N ASN A 12 -11.14 9.84 -1.55
CA ASN A 12 -12.03 9.11 -2.46
C ASN A 12 -11.39 7.88 -3.15
N CYS A 13 -10.28 7.37 -2.60
CA CYS A 13 -9.55 6.24 -3.19
C CYS A 13 -10.31 4.92 -3.04
N SER A 14 -10.31 4.09 -4.09
CA SER A 14 -10.76 2.69 -4.04
C SER A 14 -9.95 1.82 -3.07
N ILE A 15 -8.76 2.29 -2.68
CA ILE A 15 -7.88 1.66 -1.70
C ILE A 15 -7.91 2.30 -0.31
N VAL A 16 -8.80 3.27 -0.06
CA VAL A 16 -8.83 4.02 1.21
C VAL A 16 -9.10 3.11 2.42
N ASP A 17 -9.90 2.06 2.24
CA ASP A 17 -10.15 1.01 3.26
C ASP A 17 -8.88 0.26 3.69
N TYR A 18 -7.87 0.25 2.83
CA TYR A 18 -6.59 -0.40 3.05
C TYR A 18 -5.49 0.59 3.47
N CYS A 19 -5.83 1.87 3.60
CA CYS A 19 -4.99 2.88 4.22
C CYS A 19 -5.24 2.88 5.74
N ALA A 20 -4.17 2.97 6.53
CA ALA A 20 -4.32 3.11 7.97
C ALA A 20 -4.52 4.58 8.37
N GLU A 21 -5.20 4.84 9.48
CA GLU A 21 -5.36 6.20 9.99
C GLU A 21 -4.02 6.76 10.52
N PRO A 22 -3.75 8.07 10.39
CA PRO A 22 -4.54 9.10 9.71
C PRO A 22 -4.31 9.15 8.18
N PHE A 23 -5.39 9.33 7.42
CA PHE A 23 -5.39 9.40 5.96
C PHE A 23 -4.68 10.66 5.41
N ALA A 24 -4.69 11.75 6.17
CA ALA A 24 -4.11 13.05 5.78
C ALA A 24 -2.58 13.06 5.74
N SER A 25 -1.90 12.05 6.29
CA SER A 25 -0.45 12.09 6.48
C SER A 25 0.35 11.27 5.48
N LEU A 26 -0.30 10.49 4.60
CA LEU A 26 0.45 9.59 3.71
C LEU A 26 -0.20 9.40 2.33
N CYS A 27 0.36 10.08 1.32
CA CYS A 27 -0.01 9.89 -0.09
C CYS A 27 0.77 8.71 -0.69
N LEU A 28 0.23 7.49 -0.57
CA LEU A 28 0.87 6.27 -1.08
C LEU A 28 1.12 6.29 -2.58
N CYS A 29 0.18 6.84 -3.34
CA CYS A 29 0.26 7.05 -4.79
C CYS A 29 1.46 7.89 -5.21
N THR A 30 1.91 8.81 -4.36
CA THR A 30 3.07 9.67 -4.63
C THR A 30 4.41 8.98 -4.34
N ARG A 31 4.43 7.80 -3.70
CA ARG A 31 5.66 7.04 -3.48
C ARG A 31 6.02 6.30 -4.77
N GLY A 32 7.10 6.74 -5.43
CA GLY A 32 7.62 6.09 -6.64
C GLY A 32 7.89 4.59 -6.50
N GLU A 33 8.12 4.10 -5.28
CA GLU A 33 8.29 2.66 -5.00
C GLU A 33 7.01 1.84 -5.17
N LEU A 34 5.85 2.47 -4.95
CA LEU A 34 4.54 1.87 -5.11
C LEU A 34 3.94 2.25 -6.47
N ALA A 35 4.52 3.22 -7.20
CA ALA A 35 3.95 3.73 -8.43
C ALA A 35 3.68 2.64 -9.49
N ASP A 36 4.55 1.62 -9.57
CA ASP A 36 4.43 0.51 -10.52
C ASP A 36 3.62 -0.69 -9.98
N VAL A 37 3.18 -0.63 -8.72
CA VAL A 37 2.47 -1.72 -8.05
C VAL A 37 1.02 -1.76 -8.49
N ASP A 38 0.50 -2.94 -8.80
CA ASP A 38 -0.92 -3.11 -9.09
C ASP A 38 -1.78 -2.99 -7.83
N GLU A 39 -2.97 -2.41 -8.00
CA GLU A 39 -3.94 -2.20 -6.93
C GLU A 39 -4.28 -3.52 -6.20
N ASP A 40 -4.51 -4.60 -6.93
CA ASP A 40 -4.79 -5.92 -6.37
C ASP A 40 -3.63 -6.46 -5.52
N MET A 41 -2.39 -6.25 -5.96
CA MET A 41 -1.20 -6.64 -5.19
C MET A 41 -1.11 -5.83 -3.89
N TYR A 42 -1.38 -4.52 -3.98
CA TYR A 42 -1.41 -3.65 -2.82
C TYR A 42 -2.48 -4.09 -1.81
N LYS A 43 -3.72 -4.33 -2.27
CA LYS A 43 -4.84 -4.80 -1.44
C LYS A 43 -4.51 -6.13 -0.76
N PHE A 44 -4.01 -7.10 -1.52
CA PHE A 44 -3.63 -8.41 -0.99
C PHE A 44 -2.60 -8.33 0.14
N VAL A 45 -1.53 -7.53 -0.05
CA VAL A 45 -0.49 -7.36 0.96
C VAL A 45 -1.01 -6.56 2.16
N ALA A 46 -1.81 -5.52 1.92
CA ALA A 46 -2.43 -4.71 2.95
C ALA A 46 -3.36 -5.54 3.84
N GLU A 47 -4.25 -6.36 3.26
CA GLU A 47 -5.13 -7.29 3.97
C GLU A 47 -4.33 -8.29 4.79
N LYS A 48 -3.30 -8.92 4.19
CA LYS A 48 -2.44 -9.86 4.91
C LYS A 48 -1.79 -9.21 6.13
N ILE A 49 -1.32 -7.97 6.00
CA ILE A 49 -0.73 -7.21 7.11
C ILE A 49 -1.78 -6.84 8.16
N GLN A 50 -3.00 -6.46 7.76
CA GLN A 50 -4.10 -6.19 8.69
C GLN A 50 -4.52 -7.46 9.44
N SER A 51 -4.78 -8.57 8.75
CA SER A 51 -5.12 -9.86 9.36
C SER A 51 -4.02 -10.38 10.28
N THR A 52 -2.75 -10.09 9.97
CA THR A 52 -1.62 -10.48 10.85
C THR A 52 -1.46 -9.54 12.04
N ASN A 53 -1.84 -8.26 11.93
CA ASN A 53 -1.76 -7.32 13.04
C ASN A 53 -3.06 -7.28 13.83
N LYS A 54 -3.03 -7.81 15.06
CA LYS A 54 -4.14 -7.64 16.04
C LYS A 54 -4.41 -6.18 16.47
N ARG A 55 -3.58 -5.21 16.08
CA ARG A 55 -3.69 -3.80 16.48
C ARG A 55 -3.66 -2.91 15.24
N LYS A 56 -4.48 -1.84 15.23
CA LYS A 56 -4.39 -0.77 14.22
C LYS A 56 -2.97 -0.22 14.21
N ILE A 57 -2.28 -0.36 13.08
CA ILE A 57 -0.95 0.23 12.84
C ILE A 57 -1.13 1.57 12.14
N SER A 58 -0.18 2.50 12.29
CA SER A 58 -0.22 3.79 11.60
C SER A 58 0.02 3.63 10.10
N ASN A 59 -0.51 4.56 9.30
CA ASN A 59 -0.38 4.56 7.84
C ASN A 59 1.07 4.42 7.38
N GLN A 60 1.99 5.14 8.04
CA GLN A 60 3.42 5.08 7.73
C GLN A 60 4.01 3.67 7.93
N LYS A 61 3.65 2.99 9.03
CA LYS A 61 4.11 1.61 9.28
C LYS A 61 3.49 0.61 8.31
N MET A 62 2.23 0.83 7.94
CA MET A 62 1.54 0.00 6.97
C MET A 62 2.23 0.09 5.61
N CYS A 63 2.48 1.31 5.14
CA CYS A 63 3.21 1.54 3.90
C CYS A 63 4.62 0.97 3.91
N ASP A 64 5.37 1.13 4.99
CA ASP A 64 6.74 0.60 5.10
C ASP A 64 6.76 -0.93 4.95
N ARG A 65 5.81 -1.62 5.60
CA ARG A 65 5.66 -3.07 5.47
C ARG A 65 5.24 -3.48 4.06
N ILE A 66 4.27 -2.78 3.46
CA ILE A 66 3.81 -3.05 2.10
C ILE A 66 4.96 -2.87 1.10
N CYS A 67 5.70 -1.76 1.17
CA CYS A 67 6.89 -1.53 0.34
C CYS A 67 7.92 -2.66 0.52
N ARG A 68 8.12 -3.14 1.75
CA ARG A 68 9.07 -4.21 2.05
C ARG A 68 8.65 -5.56 1.46
N ASP A 69 7.38 -5.95 1.60
CA ASP A 69 6.85 -7.20 1.07
C ASP A 69 6.81 -7.17 -0.46
N ILE A 70 6.34 -6.08 -1.06
CA ILE A 70 6.33 -5.92 -2.52
C ILE A 70 7.74 -5.99 -3.10
N ARG A 71 8.73 -5.32 -2.49
CA ARG A 71 10.13 -5.42 -2.92
C ARG A 71 10.66 -6.87 -2.87
N ARG A 72 10.17 -7.70 -1.94
CA ARG A 72 10.54 -9.12 -1.87
C ARG A 72 9.88 -9.94 -2.99
N GLU A 73 8.61 -9.68 -3.28
CA GLU A 73 7.87 -10.37 -4.33
C GLU A 73 8.40 -9.98 -5.73
N GLN A 74 8.67 -8.69 -5.98
CA GLN A 74 9.34 -8.19 -7.19
C GLN A 74 10.73 -8.81 -7.42
N LYS A 75 11.49 -9.08 -6.35
CA LYS A 75 12.80 -9.76 -6.44
C LYS A 75 12.68 -11.26 -6.75
N LYS A 76 11.60 -11.92 -6.35
CA LYS A 76 11.37 -13.34 -6.62
C LYS A 76 10.90 -13.61 -8.04
N GLY A 77 10.09 -12.72 -8.62
CA GLY A 77 9.54 -12.88 -9.98
C GLY A 77 10.52 -12.59 -11.12
N ARG A 78 11.76 -12.17 -10.83
CA ARG A 78 12.76 -11.78 -11.84
C ARG A 78 13.78 -12.89 -12.14
N ARG A 79 13.42 -14.16 -11.93
CA ARG A 79 14.31 -15.32 -12.08
C ARG A 79 13.81 -16.27 -13.15
#